data_AF-A0A2V6Y4N3-F1
#
_entry.id   AF-A0A2V6Y4N3-F1
#
_cell.length_a   1.000
_cell.length_b   1.000
_cell.length_c   1.000
_cell.angle_alpha   90.00
_cell.angle_beta   90.00
_cell.angle_gamma   90.00
#
_symmetry.space_group_name_H-M   'P 1'
#
loop_
_entity.id
_entity.type
_entity.pdbx_description
1 polymer ?
#
loop_
_entity_poly.entity_id
_entity_poly.type
_entity_poly.pdbx_seq_one_letter_code
_entity_poly.pdbx_strand_id
1 'polypeptide(L)' 'MNRVIRLTPEHTLRRAAKRFLAEPGTHCPKCASTFVRREPAFIHCRFCGNLARIANASLVDQELYELRSGLRLAS' A
#
# COMPACT_ATOMS: atom_id res chain seq x y z
N MET A 1 23.61 -16.12 12.01
CA MET A 1 24.17 -15.91 10.65
C MET A 1 23.41 -14.76 10.00
N ASN A 2 24.00 -13.56 9.93
CA ASN A 2 23.36 -12.43 9.27
C ASN A 2 23.66 -12.48 7.77
N ARG A 3 22.61 -12.70 6.96
CA ARG A 3 22.71 -12.71 5.49
C ARG A 3 22.68 -11.26 4.99
N VAL A 4 23.82 -10.76 4.53
CA VAL A 4 23.90 -9.43 3.90
C VAL A 4 23.29 -9.52 2.50
N ILE A 5 22.17 -8.83 2.28
CA ILE A 5 21.54 -8.74 0.97
C ILE A 5 22.08 -7.48 0.28
N ARG A 6 22.72 -7.63 -0.88
CA ARG A 6 23.04 -6.48 -1.73
C ARG A 6 21.75 -5.95 -2.35
N LEU A 7 21.43 -4.68 -2.07
CA LEU A 7 20.30 -3.99 -2.70
C LEU A 7 20.71 -3.63 -4.13
N THR A 8 20.32 -4.45 -5.09
CA THR A 8 20.49 -4.17 -6.51
C THR A 8 19.27 -3.38 -7.03
N PRO A 9 19.37 -2.69 -8.18
CA PRO A 9 18.21 -2.04 -8.79
C PRO A 9 17.00 -2.97 -8.95
N GLU A 10 17.22 -4.23 -9.32
CA GLU A 10 16.17 -5.24 -9.48
C GLU A 10 15.48 -5.56 -8.16
N HIS A 11 16.23 -5.60 -7.05
CA HIS A 11 15.65 -5.76 -5.71
C HIS A 11 14.78 -4.57 -5.31
N THR A 12 15.20 -3.35 -5.64
CA THR A 12 14.43 -2.12 -5.40
C THR A 12 13.16 -2.11 -6.22
N LEU A 13 13.24 -2.42 -7.53
CA LEU A 13 12.08 -2.52 -8.41
C LEU A 13 11.09 -3.59 -7.94
N ARG A 14 11.59 -4.79 -7.57
CA ARG A 14 10.75 -5.86 -7.03
C ARG A 14 10.06 -5.45 -5.73
N ARG A 15 10.73 -4.68 -4.87
CA ARG A 15 10.15 -4.17 -3.62
C ARG A 15 9.10 -3.10 -3.89
N ALA A 16 9.35 -2.20 -4.84
CA ALA A 16 8.40 -1.18 -5.27
C ALA A 16 7.14 -1.82 -5.88
N ALA A 17 7.29 -2.84 -6.73
CA ALA A 17 6.17 -3.56 -7.33
C ALA A 17 5.27 -4.23 -6.27
N LYS A 18 5.85 -4.78 -5.20
CA LYS A 18 5.09 -5.37 -4.08
C LYS A 18 4.36 -4.35 -3.20
N ARG A 19 4.62 -3.05 -3.37
CA ARG A 19 4.01 -1.99 -2.54
C ARG A 19 2.58 -1.67 -2.99
N PHE A 20 2.21 -2.05 -4.20
CA PHE A 20 0.89 -1.78 -4.78
C PHE A 20 0.08 -3.07 -4.92
N LEU A 21 -1.21 -2.98 -4.65
CA LEU A 21 -2.19 -4.03 -4.89
C LEU A 21 -2.68 -3.95 -6.33
N ALA A 22 -2.65 -5.05 -7.07
CA ALA A 22 -3.18 -5.06 -8.43
C ALA A 22 -4.67 -4.68 -8.46
N GLU A 23 -5.44 -5.16 -7.48
CA GLU A 23 -6.87 -4.90 -7.35
C GLU A 23 -7.28 -4.69 -5.89
N PRO A 24 -8.40 -3.98 -5.63
CA PRO A 24 -8.95 -3.85 -4.30
C PRO A 24 -9.52 -5.17 -3.78
N GLY A 25 -8.77 -5.84 -2.90
CA GLY A 25 -9.22 -7.06 -2.21
C GLY A 25 -10.29 -6.81 -1.13
N THR A 26 -10.90 -7.90 -0.66
CA THR A 26 -11.88 -7.88 0.43
C THR A 26 -11.26 -7.93 1.83
N HIS A 27 -9.96 -8.17 1.92
CA HIS A 27 -9.21 -8.37 3.16
C HIS A 27 -7.89 -7.60 3.12
N CYS A 28 -7.28 -7.42 4.29
CA CYS A 28 -5.97 -6.79 4.40
C CYS A 28 -4.88 -7.70 3.79
N PRO A 29 -4.03 -7.19 2.87
CA PRO A 29 -2.95 -7.98 2.26
C PRO A 29 -1.82 -8.33 3.25
N LYS A 30 -1.77 -7.68 4.42
CA LYS A 30 -0.75 -7.89 5.45
C LYS A 30 -1.15 -8.92 6.49
N CYS A 31 -2.39 -8.87 7.00
CA CYS A 31 -2.84 -9.68 8.13
C CYS A 31 -4.10 -10.51 7.86
N ALA A 32 -4.61 -10.50 6.62
CA ALA A 32 -5.83 -11.19 6.20
C ALA A 32 -7.14 -10.79 6.91
N SER A 33 -7.13 -9.82 7.83
CA SER A 33 -8.34 -9.30 8.47
C SER A 33 -9.33 -8.73 7.44
N THR A 34 -10.62 -9.00 7.62
CA THR A 34 -11.71 -8.45 6.82
C THR A 34 -12.16 -7.06 7.31
N PHE A 35 -11.63 -6.57 8.44
CA PHE A 35 -11.97 -5.26 8.98
C PHE A 35 -11.17 -4.15 8.25
N VAL A 36 -11.61 -3.85 7.03
CA VAL A 36 -10.97 -2.89 6.11
C VAL A 36 -11.93 -1.79 5.67
N ARG A 37 -11.42 -0.57 5.56
CA ARG A 37 -12.06 0.54 4.85
C ARG A 37 -11.48 0.64 3.45
N ARG A 38 -12.34 0.70 2.44
CA ARG A 38 -11.94 0.87 1.04
C ARG A 38 -12.10 2.34 0.64
N GLU A 39 -11.04 2.90 0.10
CA GLU A 39 -11.00 4.21 -0.54
C GLU A 39 -10.64 4.00 -2.01
N PRO A 40 -10.93 4.95 -2.91
CA PRO A 40 -10.69 4.75 -4.35
C PRO A 40 -9.23 4.40 -4.68
N ALA A 41 -8.26 4.98 -3.96
CA ALA A 41 -6.83 4.72 -4.16
C ALA A 41 -6.20 3.75 -3.13
N PHE A 42 -6.92 3.35 -2.08
CA PHE A 42 -6.33 2.66 -0.93
C PHE A 42 -7.25 1.62 -0.27
N ILE A 43 -6.63 0.63 0.36
CA ILE A 43 -7.26 -0.22 1.38
C ILE A 43 -6.61 0.08 2.73
N HIS A 44 -7.40 0.55 3.69
CA HIS A 44 -6.99 0.80 5.06
C HIS A 44 -7.52 -0.30 5.99
N CYS A 45 -6.64 -1.12 6.53
CA CYS A 45 -6.99 -2.10 7.55
C CYS A 45 -7.17 -1.43 8.91
N ARG A 46 -8.39 -1.49 9.45
CA ARG A 46 -8.75 -0.91 10.76
C ARG A 46 -8.32 -1.79 11.92
N PHE A 47 -7.93 -3.04 11.66
CA PHE A 47 -7.39 -3.97 12.64
C PHE A 47 -5.89 -3.78 12.89
N CYS A 48 -5.06 -3.83 11.84
CA CYS A 48 -3.59 -3.77 11.98
C CYS A 48 -2.95 -2.44 11.53
N GLY A 49 -3.76 -1.47 11.10
CA GLY A 49 -3.30 -0.16 10.62
C GLY A 49 -2.61 -0.16 9.25
N ASN A 50 -2.56 -1.30 8.54
CA ASN A 50 -1.95 -1.34 7.22
C ASN A 50 -2.70 -0.47 6.22
N LEU A 51 -1.97 0.36 5.48
CA LEU A 51 -2.49 1.15 4.38
C LEU A 51 -1.83 0.71 3.08
N ALA A 52 -2.61 0.04 2.24
CA ALA A 52 -2.13 -0.51 0.97
C ALA A 52 -2.68 0.32 -0.19
N ARG A 53 -1.80 0.71 -1.11
CA ARG A 53 -2.19 1.48 -2.30
C ARG A 53 -2.60 0.56 -3.43
N ILE A 54 -3.64 0.93 -4.17
CA ILE A 54 -4.10 0.19 -5.35
C ILE A 54 -3.30 0.67 -6.56
N ALA A 55 -2.81 -0.27 -7.36
CA ALA A 55 -2.07 -0.03 -8.59
C ALA A 55 -2.98 0.62 -9.63
N ASN A 56 -2.45 1.56 -10.40
CA ASN A 56 -3.16 2.29 -11.46
C ASN A 56 -4.41 3.07 -10.99
N ALA A 57 -4.64 3.20 -9.68
CA ALA A 57 -5.68 4.06 -9.15
C ALA A 57 -5.35 5.53 -9.40
N SER A 58 -6.39 6.36 -9.50
CA SER A 58 -6.29 7.80 -9.78
C SER A 58 -5.35 8.51 -8.80
N LEU A 59 -4.43 9.32 -9.34
CA LEU A 59 -3.57 10.19 -8.53
C LEU A 59 -4.38 11.29 -7.84
N VAL A 60 -5.47 11.75 -8.46
CA VAL A 60 -6.37 12.74 -7.85
C VAL A 60 -7.05 12.16 -6.62
N ASP A 61 -7.49 10.90 -6.69
CA ASP A 61 -8.11 10.23 -5.53
C ASP A 61 -7.10 9.95 -4.41
N GLN A 62 -5.85 9.68 -4.78
CA GLN A 62 -4.76 9.59 -3.81
C GLN A 62 -4.58 10.93 -3.09
N GLU A 63 -4.39 12.02 -3.84
CA GLU A 63 -4.15 13.35 -3.28
C GLU A 63 -5.31 13.80 -2.38
N LEU A 64 -6.55 13.57 -2.83
CA LEU A 64 -7.74 13.85 -2.04
C LEU A 64 -7.79 13.05 -0.75
N TYR A 65 -7.34 11.79 -0.75
CA TYR A 65 -7.22 11.00 0.47
C TYR A 65 -6.13 11.55 1.41
N GLU A 66 -4.97 11.91 0.87
CA GLU A 66 -3.85 12.47 1.63
C GLU A 66 -4.27 13.78 2.33
N LEU A 67 -4.94 14.68 1.61
CA LEU A 67 -5.52 15.92 2.16
C LEU A 67 -6.54 15.66 3.27
N ARG A 68 -7.49 14.72 3.06
CA ARG A 68 -8.53 14.39 4.06
C ARG A 68 -7.98 13.68 5.31
N SER A 69 -6.92 12.90 5.16
CA SER A 69 -6.35 12.08 6.25
C SER A 69 -5.22 12.78 7.01
N GLY A 70 -4.65 13.84 6.45
CA GLY A 70 -3.43 14.47 6.98
C GLY A 70 -2.17 13.62 6.80
N LEU A 71 -2.24 12.51 6.06
CA LEU A 71 -1.11 11.64 5.75
C LEU A 71 -0.48 12.07 4.43
N ARG A 72 0.86 12.20 4.40
CA ARG A 72 1.62 12.28 3.14
C ARG A 72 2.19 10.90 2.81
N LEU A 73 1.63 10.26 1.78
CA LEU A 73 2.00 8.88 1.40
C LEU A 73 2.84 8.85 0.12
N ALA A 74 2.90 9.96 -0.61
CA ALA A 74 3.90 10.25 -1.63
C ALA A 74 5.23 10.69 -1.00
N SER A 75 6.25 9.82 -1.13
CA SER A 75 7.68 10.16 -1.14
C SER A 75 8.38 9.16 -2.05
#